data_AF-A0A8J3M5Y5-F1
#
_entry.id   AF-A0A8J3M5Y5-F1
#
_cell.length_a   1.000
_cell.length_b   1.000
_cell.length_c   1.000
_cell.angle_alpha   90.00
_cell.angle_beta   90.00
_cell.angle_gamma   90.00
#
_symmetry.space_group_name_H-M   'P 1'
#
loop_
_entity.id
_entity.type
_entity.pdbx_description
1 polymer ?
#
loop_
_entity_poly.entity_id
_entity_poly.type
_entity_poly.pdbx_seq_one_letter_code
_entity_poly.pdbx_strand_id
1 'polypeptide(L)'
;MKTTAAPGWGSTYLTATPAGDVDLHPVDQFAVQQTLARYAFALDQQDLVALEGVLTEDATWTFTIAGAVDLGPFVGRAAILDFVRGAMDAQTDQQGPGNPSP
;
A
#
# COMPACT_ATOMS: atom_id res chain seq x y z
N MET A 1 -28.01 18.03 -8.82
CA MET A 1 -27.91 16.72 -8.14
C MET A 1 -26.43 16.40 -7.95
N LYS A 2 -25.96 16.27 -6.69
CA LYS A 2 -24.61 15.77 -6.40
C LYS A 2 -24.73 14.29 -6.13
N THR A 3 -24.24 13.47 -7.05
CA THR A 3 -24.16 12.01 -6.84
C THR A 3 -22.92 11.75 -6.00
N THR A 4 -23.10 11.52 -4.70
CA THR A 4 -22.03 11.02 -3.84
C THR A 4 -21.75 9.57 -4.28
N ALA A 5 -20.55 9.32 -4.79
CA ALA A 5 -20.09 7.96 -5.08
C ALA A 5 -20.12 7.15 -3.78
N ALA A 6 -20.62 5.92 -3.85
CA ALA A 6 -20.54 4.99 -2.73
C ALA A 6 -19.06 4.78 -2.39
N PRO A 7 -18.67 4.88 -1.12
CA PRO A 7 -17.28 4.69 -0.75
C PRO A 7 -16.85 3.25 -1.07
N GLY A 8 -15.61 3.10 -1.54
CA GLY A 8 -15.07 1.80 -1.95
C GLY A 8 -14.94 0.80 -0.80
N TRP A 9 -14.62 -0.45 -1.13
CA TRP A 9 -14.47 -1.57 -0.19
C TRP A 9 -13.70 -1.23 1.10
N GLY A 10 -12.72 -0.31 1.04
CA GLY A 10 -11.95 0.15 2.19
C GLY A 10 -12.75 0.88 3.27
N SER A 11 -13.87 1.55 2.99
CA SER A 11 -14.57 2.35 4.01
C SER A 11 -15.26 1.54 5.10
N THR A 12 -15.54 0.27 4.85
CA THR A 12 -16.17 -0.63 5.83
C THR A 12 -15.14 -1.18 6.83
N TYR A 13 -13.86 -1.18 6.47
CA TYR A 13 -12.77 -1.77 7.27
C TYR A 13 -11.80 -0.74 7.82
N LEU A 14 -11.68 0.41 7.16
CA LEU A 14 -10.94 1.55 7.68
C LEU A 14 -11.86 2.27 8.67
N THR A 15 -11.54 2.17 9.96
CA THR A 15 -12.07 3.17 10.90
C THR A 15 -11.61 4.52 10.38
N ALA A 16 -12.52 5.48 10.23
CA ALA A 16 -12.14 6.85 9.90
C ALA A 16 -11.01 7.23 10.86
N THR A 17 -9.80 7.42 10.32
CA THR A 17 -8.69 7.91 11.12
C THR A 17 -9.22 9.16 11.79
N PRO A 18 -9.16 9.28 13.13
CA PRO A 18 -9.51 10.53 13.75
C PRO A 18 -8.53 11.53 13.16
N ALA A 19 -9.01 12.32 12.19
CA ALA A 19 -8.36 13.54 11.79
C ALA A 19 -8.54 14.47 12.99
N GLY A 20 -7.79 14.24 14.06
CA GLY A 20 -7.34 15.37 14.85
C GLY A 20 -6.67 16.31 13.86
N ASP A 21 -6.92 17.61 13.97
CA ASP A 21 -6.32 18.59 13.06
C ASP A 21 -4.81 18.31 12.98
N VAL A 22 -4.38 17.79 11.84
CA VAL A 22 -2.98 17.62 11.52
C VAL A 22 -2.52 19.01 11.07
N ASP A 23 -2.27 19.87 12.05
CA ASP A 23 -1.74 21.22 11.83
C ASP A 23 -0.25 21.15 11.50
N LEU A 24 0.04 20.68 10.29
CA LEU A 24 1.38 20.69 9.73
C LEU A 24 1.62 21.99 8.97
N HIS A 25 2.86 22.45 8.99
CA HIS A 25 3.27 23.52 8.09
C HIS A 25 3.01 23.09 6.63
N PRO A 26 2.55 23.97 5.72
CA PRO A 26 2.14 23.57 4.36
C PRO A 26 3.19 22.81 3.55
N VAL A 27 4.48 23.12 3.79
CA VAL A 27 5.60 22.41 3.16
C VAL A 27 5.68 20.96 3.62
N ASP A 28 5.48 20.70 4.92
CA ASP A 28 5.52 19.35 5.49
C ASP A 28 4.29 18.55 5.06
N GLN A 29 3.13 19.20 5.02
CA GLN A 29 1.91 18.58 4.49
C GLN A 29 2.09 18.14 3.03
N PHE A 30 2.68 19.01 2.19
CA PHE A 30 2.98 18.67 0.80
C PHE A 30 3.99 17.53 0.70
N ALA A 31 5.05 17.54 1.52
CA ALA A 31 6.05 16.48 1.54
C ALA A 31 5.43 15.10 1.88
N VAL A 32 4.56 15.04 2.90
CA VAL A 32 3.82 13.82 3.27
C VAL A 32 2.94 13.33 2.13
N GLN A 33 2.18 14.24 1.51
CA GLN A 33 1.31 13.89 0.38
C GLN A 33 2.09 13.35 -0.82
N GLN A 34 3.24 13.97 -1.16
CA GLN A 34 4.11 13.51 -2.23
C GLN A 34 4.73 12.14 -1.94
N THR A 35 5.15 11.89 -0.69
CA THR A 35 5.67 10.58 -0.27
C THR A 35 4.59 9.51 -0.40
N LEU A 36 3.37 9.77 0.05
CA LEU A 36 2.25 8.83 -0.06
C LEU A 36 1.91 8.53 -1.53
N ALA A 37 1.89 9.55 -2.39
CA ALA A 37 1.63 9.38 -3.81
C ALA A 37 2.69 8.51 -4.49
N ARG A 38 3.98 8.73 -4.20
CA ARG A 38 5.09 7.92 -4.71
C ARG A 38 5.03 6.48 -4.21
N TYR A 39 4.74 6.29 -2.93
CA TYR A 39 4.53 4.97 -2.33
C TYR A 39 3.43 4.18 -3.07
N ALA A 40 2.25 4.78 -3.24
CA ALA A 40 1.14 4.13 -3.91
C ALA A 40 1.48 3.79 -5.37
N PHE A 41 2.06 4.76 -6.09
CA PHE A 41 2.44 4.56 -7.49
C PHE A 41 3.52 3.49 -7.67
N ALA A 42 4.52 3.44 -6.78
CA ALA A 42 5.57 2.43 -6.82
C ALA A 42 5.01 1.02 -6.64
N LEU A 43 4.04 0.83 -5.75
CA LEU A 43 3.35 -0.45 -5.57
C LEU A 43 2.51 -0.82 -6.81
N ASP A 44 1.72 0.12 -7.33
CA ASP A 44 0.86 -0.11 -8.50
C ASP A 44 1.66 -0.46 -9.76
N GLN A 45 2.82 0.18 -9.95
CA GLN A 45 3.72 -0.06 -11.10
C GLN A 45 4.71 -1.22 -10.87
N GLN A 46 4.69 -1.83 -9.70
CA GLN A 46 5.67 -2.84 -9.30
C GLN A 46 7.13 -2.36 -9.38
N ASP A 47 7.37 -1.08 -9.10
CA ASP A 47 8.69 -0.45 -9.14
C ASP A 47 9.37 -0.50 -7.76
N LEU A 48 10.17 -1.55 -7.55
CA LEU A 48 10.90 -1.75 -6.29
C LEU A 48 11.92 -0.65 -5.99
N VAL A 49 12.50 0.00 -7.01
CA VAL A 49 13.49 1.07 -6.81
C VAL A 49 12.81 2.33 -6.32
N ALA A 50 11.67 2.69 -6.91
CA ALA A 50 10.86 3.81 -6.43
C ALA A 50 10.32 3.55 -5.02
N LEU A 51 9.91 2.31 -4.73
CA LEU A 51 9.45 1.92 -3.40
C LEU A 51 10.56 2.01 -2.36
N GLU A 52 11.77 1.56 -2.69
CA GLU A 52 12.94 1.69 -1.81
C GLU A 52 13.20 3.16 -1.44
N GLY A 53 13.10 4.07 -2.42
CA GLY A 53 13.37 5.49 -2.23
C GLY A 53 12.40 6.23 -1.29
N VAL A 54 11.24 5.65 -0.96
CA VAL A 54 10.27 6.25 -0.02
C VAL A 54 10.28 5.61 1.36
N LEU A 55 11.06 4.53 1.57
CA LEU A 55 11.14 3.82 2.84
C LEU A 55 12.41 4.20 3.61
N THR A 56 12.25 4.49 4.90
CA THR A 56 13.39 4.57 5.81
C THR A 56 14.01 3.19 6.02
N GLU A 57 15.28 3.15 6.43
CA GLU A 57 15.99 1.87 6.62
C GLU A 57 15.33 0.98 7.68
N ASP A 58 14.74 1.61 8.69
CA ASP A 58 14.04 1.03 9.83
C ASP A 58 12.51 0.93 9.66
N ALA A 59 12.00 1.16 8.44
CA ALA A 59 10.56 1.09 8.15
C ALA A 59 9.97 -0.27 8.57
N THR A 60 8.75 -0.25 9.10
CA THR A 60 8.04 -1.47 9.52
C THR A 60 6.67 -1.55 8.87
N TRP A 61 6.34 -2.69 8.28
CA TRP A 61 4.99 -2.98 7.79
C TRP A 61 4.31 -4.07 8.61
N THR A 62 3.05 -3.81 8.92
CA THR A 62 2.12 -4.78 9.51
C THR A 62 0.79 -4.65 8.79
N PHE A 63 0.20 -5.78 8.40
CA PHE A 63 -1.11 -5.81 7.77
C PHE A 63 -2.08 -6.51 8.69
N THR A 64 -3.20 -5.86 9.01
CA THR A 64 -4.33 -6.53 9.65
C THR A 64 -5.39 -6.77 8.59
N ILE A 65 -5.60 -8.04 8.26
CA ILE A 65 -6.66 -8.44 7.34
C ILE A 65 -7.88 -8.77 8.18
N ALA A 66 -8.95 -7.98 8.01
CA ALA A 66 -10.15 -8.03 8.84
C ALA A 66 -10.67 -9.47 9.03
N GLY A 67 -10.60 -9.97 10.27
CA GLY A 67 -11.14 -11.27 10.68
C GLY A 67 -10.29 -12.49 10.34
N ALA A 68 -9.07 -12.34 9.80
CA ALA A 68 -8.31 -13.49 9.32
C ALA A 68 -6.90 -13.61 9.90
N VAL A 69 -6.00 -12.65 9.71
CA VAL A 69 -4.58 -12.81 10.05
C VAL A 69 -3.90 -11.44 10.19
N ASP A 70 -3.06 -11.28 11.21
CA ASP A 70 -2.01 -10.25 11.22
C ASP A 70 -0.80 -10.78 10.46
N LEU A 71 -0.39 -10.09 9.40
CA LEU A 71 0.79 -10.43 8.60
C LEU A 71 1.91 -9.43 8.91
N GLY A 72 3.09 -9.94 9.24
CA GLY A 72 4.23 -9.16 9.72
C GLY A 72 4.49 -9.36 11.22
N PRO A 73 5.28 -8.47 11.86
CA PRO A 73 5.90 -7.29 11.29
C PRO A 73 7.07 -7.62 10.34
N PHE A 74 7.15 -6.91 9.22
CA PHE A 74 8.33 -6.86 8.37
C PHE A 74 9.19 -5.68 8.81
N VAL A 75 10.30 -5.97 9.48
CA VAL A 75 11.16 -4.95 10.09
C VAL A 75 12.34 -4.64 9.19
N GLY A 76 12.43 -3.40 8.77
CA GLY A 76 13.48 -2.86 7.92
C GLY A 76 13.14 -2.87 6.43
N ARG A 77 13.70 -1.90 5.71
CA ARG A 77 13.46 -1.70 4.26
C ARG A 77 13.73 -2.96 3.44
N ALA A 78 14.81 -3.69 3.74
CA ALA A 78 15.17 -4.92 3.04
C ALA A 78 14.07 -5.99 3.17
N ALA A 79 13.57 -6.24 4.40
CA ALA A 79 12.53 -7.23 4.64
C ALA A 79 11.22 -6.88 3.93
N ILE A 80 10.88 -5.59 3.88
CA ILE A 80 9.73 -5.09 3.13
C ILE A 80 9.88 -5.35 1.62
N LEU A 81 11.03 -5.00 1.04
CA LEU A 81 11.27 -5.17 -0.40
C LEU A 81 11.29 -6.65 -0.81
N ASP A 82 11.86 -7.53 0.03
CA ASP A 82 11.86 -8.96 -0.23
C ASP A 82 10.44 -9.55 -0.18
N PHE A 83 9.62 -9.12 0.78
CA PHE A 83 8.20 -9.49 0.84
C PHE A 83 7.46 -9.03 -0.42
N VAL A 84 7.64 -7.78 -0.83
CA VAL A 84 6.96 -7.21 -2.00
C VAL A 84 7.37 -7.93 -3.28
N ARG A 85 8.67 -8.22 -3.45
CA ARG A 85 9.16 -9.00 -4.60
C ARG A 85 8.47 -10.37 -4.67
N GLY A 86 8.42 -11.10 -3.55
CA GLY A 86 7.76 -12.40 -3.50
C GLY A 86 6.25 -12.33 -3.81
N ALA A 87 5.56 -11.27 -3.37
CA ALA A 87 4.16 -11.05 -3.69
C ALA A 87 3.94 -10.74 -5.19
N MET A 88 4.84 -9.98 -5.82
CA MET A 88 4.80 -9.66 -7.24
C MET A 88 5.00 -10.92 -8.10
N ASP A 89 6.00 -11.75 -7.76
CA ASP A 89 6.28 -13.01 -8.47
C ASP A 89 5.06 -13.95 -8.40
N ALA A 90 4.46 -14.09 -7.21
CA ALA A 90 3.27 -14.90 -7.02
C ALA A 90 2.05 -14.38 -7.81
N GLN A 91 1.90 -13.06 -7.95
CA GLN A 91 0.82 -12.46 -8.74
C GLN A 91 0.99 -12.72 -10.23
N THR A 92 2.22 -12.68 -10.76
CA THR A 92 2.52 -13.00 -12.16
C THR A 92 2.24 -14.48 -12.47
N ASP A 93 2.53 -15.39 -11.54
CA ASP A 93 2.23 -16.82 -11.70
C ASP A 93 0.72 -17.13 -11.79
N GLN A 94 -0.13 -16.31 -11.16
CA GLN A 94 -1.59 -16.46 -11.27
C GLN A 94 -2.16 -15.97 -12.62
N GLN A 95 -1.35 -15.33 -13.48
CA GLN A 95 -1.80 -14.72 -14.74
C GLN A 95 -1.53 -15.56 -16.00
N GLY A 96 -1.14 -16.85 -15.93
CA GLY A 96 -0.90 -17.68 -17.14
C GLY A 96 -1.49 -19.10 -17.13
N PRO A 97 -1.67 -19.77 -18.29
CA PRO A 97 -2.22 -19.28 -19.56
C PRO A 97 -3.75 -19.43 -19.59
N GLY A 98 -4.44 -18.63 -20.41
CA GLY A 98 -5.88 -18.78 -20.63
C GLY A 98 -6.26 -20.22 -20.96
N ASN A 99 -7.18 -20.78 -20.18
CA ASN A 99 -7.76 -22.11 -20.38
C ASN A 99 -8.34 -22.22 -21.81
N PRO A 100 -7.85 -23.10 -22.69
CA PRO A 100 -8.57 -23.38 -23.92
C PRO A 100 -9.82 -24.19 -23.57
N SER A 101 -11.00 -23.61 -23.83
CA SER A 101 -12.29 -24.28 -23.65
C SER A 101 -12.37 -25.60 -24.46
N PRO A 102 -13.05 -26.62 -23.94
CA PRO A 102 -13.31 -27.88 -24.65
C PRO A 102 -14.26 -27.71 -25.84
#